data_AF-A0A835WDZ7-F1
#
_entry.id   AF-A0A835WDZ7-F1
#
_cell.length_a   1.000
_cell.length_b   1.000
_cell.length_c   1.000
_cell.angle_alpha   90.00
_cell.angle_beta   90.00
_cell.angle_gamma   90.00
#
_symmetry.space_group_name_H-M   'P 1'
#
loop_
_entity.id
_entity.type
_entity.pdbx_description
1 polymer ?
#
loop_
_entity_poly.entity_id
_entity_poly.type
_entity_poly.pdbx_seq_one_letter_code
_entity_poly.pdbx_strand_id
1 'polypeptide(L)'
;MAFGLLGAALAPGLAQPGSEPGLIDFAVAGWVALLLLLLRRVYDVTFVPWLARRLLNRPSDGKIQAAVELAHDVAASPAGPVTARTWDSASERDEDEKADDAPLTAPLVGGARLRRAPRDEEVMAASSPSRKAATAAAATTAAAAPPATSASGDRDTAEAVHKRAAATADSMWIAALNLALVLGAWYVIATHNGGCTPWSTWDCFGNWPNHPVVMSQRWYIVLSFAYYLYELVGTALGCGTKLKNDMVAHHIATMTLLMLGYVTNITRMQVMWQALFDISNPILHTAKALNASGVKAVANVKWAVFILFAMSFFVCRVVLGPCSIIWPSFTVAPQWLPPSLCYPCWALMVFVYILQLIWFYKIVEIAVKGDKAVRKHTTVASR
;
A
#
# COMPACT_ATOMS: atom_id res chain seq x y z
N MET A 1 18.89 -20.50 -13.39
CA MET A 1 18.78 -21.30 -14.64
C MET A 1 17.32 -21.57 -15.01
N ALA A 2 16.53 -22.32 -14.23
CA ALA A 2 15.14 -22.69 -14.59
C ALA A 2 14.26 -21.53 -15.13
N PHE A 3 14.18 -20.39 -14.40
CA PHE A 3 13.42 -19.21 -14.85
C PHE A 3 13.92 -18.60 -16.17
N GLY A 4 15.21 -18.72 -16.49
CA GLY A 4 15.76 -18.22 -17.77
C GLY A 4 15.34 -19.08 -18.96
N LEU A 5 15.24 -20.40 -18.78
CA LEU A 5 14.75 -21.32 -19.81
C LEU A 5 13.25 -21.14 -20.05
N LEU A 6 12.45 -20.96 -18.98
CA LEU A 6 11.01 -20.69 -19.10
C LEU A 6 10.75 -19.32 -19.75
N GLY A 7 11.51 -18.29 -19.37
CA GLY A 7 11.43 -16.97 -19.99
C GLY A 7 11.77 -16.99 -21.48
N ALA A 8 12.84 -17.68 -21.88
CA ALA A 8 13.23 -17.81 -23.29
C ALA A 8 12.22 -18.60 -24.14
N ALA A 9 11.45 -19.52 -23.54
CA ALA A 9 10.39 -20.25 -24.22
C ALA A 9 9.08 -19.45 -24.37
N LEU A 10 8.79 -18.53 -23.45
CA LEU A 10 7.53 -17.76 -23.40
C LEU A 10 7.64 -16.37 -24.04
N ALA A 11 8.81 -15.74 -23.95
CA ALA A 11 9.15 -14.46 -24.58
C ALA A 11 10.57 -14.53 -25.16
N PRO A 12 10.79 -15.25 -26.27
CA PRO A 12 12.12 -15.41 -26.87
C PRO A 12 12.78 -14.07 -27.24
N GLY A 13 11.97 -13.07 -27.61
CA GLY A 13 12.45 -11.72 -27.89
C GLY A 13 13.17 -11.07 -26.71
N LEU A 14 12.68 -11.26 -25.49
CA LEU A 14 13.26 -10.71 -24.25
C LEU A 14 14.65 -11.29 -23.90
N ALA A 15 15.13 -12.30 -24.63
CA ALA A 15 16.50 -12.82 -24.53
C ALA A 15 17.34 -12.56 -25.80
N GLN A 16 16.74 -12.07 -26.89
CA GLN A 16 17.40 -11.88 -28.19
C GLN A 16 17.77 -10.41 -28.42
N PRO A 17 19.08 -10.07 -28.54
CA PRO A 17 19.51 -8.74 -28.93
C PRO A 17 18.91 -8.34 -30.29
N GLY A 18 18.32 -7.13 -30.36
CA GLY A 18 17.74 -6.61 -31.60
C GLY A 18 16.36 -7.14 -31.97
N SER A 19 15.71 -8.00 -31.16
CA SER A 19 14.29 -8.30 -31.37
C SER A 19 13.43 -7.04 -31.16
N GLU A 20 12.34 -6.93 -31.91
CA GLU A 20 11.33 -5.90 -31.66
C GLU A 20 10.68 -6.07 -30.28
N PRO A 21 10.30 -4.97 -29.58
CA PRO A 21 9.49 -5.02 -28.37
C PRO A 21 8.06 -5.47 -28.67
N GLY A 22 7.55 -6.48 -27.95
CA GLY A 22 6.19 -6.99 -28.17
C GLY A 22 5.42 -7.23 -26.88
N LEU A 23 4.07 -7.20 -26.95
CA LEU A 23 3.21 -7.47 -25.78
C LEU A 23 3.47 -8.85 -25.13
N ILE A 24 3.99 -9.80 -25.92
CA ILE A 24 4.38 -11.13 -25.44
C ILE A 24 5.46 -11.09 -24.34
N ASP A 25 6.31 -10.06 -24.31
CA ASP A 25 7.34 -9.90 -23.28
C ASP A 25 6.73 -9.73 -21.87
N PHE A 26 5.52 -9.16 -21.77
CA PHE A 26 4.79 -9.04 -20.50
C PHE A 26 4.22 -10.38 -19.99
N ALA A 27 4.25 -11.47 -20.78
CA ALA A 27 3.95 -12.81 -20.27
C ALA A 27 4.95 -13.24 -19.18
N VAL A 28 6.22 -12.81 -19.29
CA VAL A 28 7.24 -13.02 -18.25
C VAL A 28 6.90 -12.25 -16.97
N ALA A 29 6.29 -11.07 -17.08
CA ALA A 29 5.88 -10.28 -15.92
C ALA A 29 4.83 -10.99 -15.06
N GLY A 30 3.93 -11.78 -15.66
CA GLY A 30 3.00 -12.64 -14.94
C GLY A 30 3.70 -13.69 -14.07
N TRP A 31 4.70 -14.38 -14.62
CA TRP A 31 5.49 -15.37 -13.87
C TRP A 31 6.36 -14.73 -12.78
N VAL A 32 6.93 -13.55 -13.04
CA VAL A 32 7.66 -12.79 -12.01
C VAL A 32 6.73 -12.32 -10.90
N ALA A 33 5.51 -11.86 -11.21
CA ALA A 33 4.52 -11.48 -10.20
C ALA A 33 4.10 -12.67 -9.32
N LEU A 34 3.87 -13.84 -9.93
CA LEU A 34 3.59 -15.09 -9.18
C LEU A 34 4.76 -15.52 -8.30
N LEU A 35 6.01 -15.39 -8.77
CA LEU A 35 7.20 -15.64 -7.96
C LEU A 35 7.31 -14.64 -6.78
N LEU A 36 7.03 -13.35 -7.01
CA LEU A 36 7.02 -12.35 -5.95
C LEU A 36 5.94 -12.62 -4.91
N LEU A 37 4.74 -13.10 -5.30
CA LEU A 37 3.70 -13.53 -4.37
C LEU A 37 4.12 -14.76 -3.54
N LEU A 38 4.78 -15.75 -4.16
CA LEU A 38 5.31 -16.92 -3.46
C LEU A 38 6.40 -16.53 -2.45
N LEU A 39 7.37 -15.72 -2.87
CA LEU A 39 8.43 -15.21 -1.99
C LEU A 39 7.86 -14.33 -0.88
N ARG A 40 6.84 -13.51 -1.17
CA ARG A 40 6.11 -12.71 -0.18
C ARG A 40 5.42 -13.60 0.85
N ARG A 41 4.79 -14.69 0.43
CA ARG A 41 4.14 -15.64 1.35
C ARG A 41 5.16 -16.33 2.26
N VAL A 42 6.33 -16.69 1.75
CA VAL A 42 7.44 -17.22 2.57
C VAL A 42 7.95 -16.17 3.56
N TYR A 43 8.10 -14.92 3.12
CA TYR A 43 8.50 -13.79 3.98
C TYR A 43 7.48 -13.52 5.10
N ASP A 44 6.18 -13.48 4.80
CA ASP A 44 5.13 -13.29 5.80
C ASP A 44 5.11 -14.42 6.85
N VAL A 45 5.32 -15.67 6.43
CA VAL A 45 5.33 -16.83 7.35
C VAL A 45 6.61 -16.92 8.19
N THR A 46 7.76 -16.50 7.66
CA THR A 46 9.07 -16.66 8.34
C THR A 46 9.52 -15.41 9.10
N PHE A 47 9.44 -14.23 8.46
CA PHE A 47 10.01 -13.00 8.98
C PHE A 47 9.06 -12.25 9.93
N VAL A 48 7.74 -12.27 9.70
CA VAL A 48 6.79 -11.56 10.58
C VAL A 48 6.78 -12.14 11.99
N PRO A 49 6.72 -13.47 12.23
CA PRO A 49 6.80 -14.01 13.60
C PRO A 49 8.17 -13.77 14.26
N TRP A 50 9.26 -13.77 13.48
CA TRP A 50 10.58 -13.40 13.97
C TRP A 50 10.64 -11.93 14.42
N LEU A 51 10.09 -11.02 13.61
CA LEU A 51 10.04 -9.59 13.92
C LEU A 51 9.10 -9.31 15.10
N ALA A 52 7.96 -10.01 15.20
CA ALA A 52 7.06 -9.93 16.35
C ALA A 52 7.79 -10.32 17.64
N ARG A 53 8.48 -11.48 17.67
CA ARG A 53 9.35 -11.87 18.79
C ARG A 53 10.43 -10.82 19.06
N ARG A 54 11.04 -10.20 18.04
CA ARG A 54 12.09 -9.18 18.25
C ARG A 54 11.56 -7.82 18.73
N LEU A 55 10.28 -7.51 18.49
CA LEU A 55 9.60 -6.33 19.03
C LEU A 55 9.06 -6.59 20.45
N LEU A 56 8.59 -7.80 20.76
CA LEU A 56 8.21 -8.22 22.11
C LEU A 56 9.43 -8.32 23.04
N ASN A 57 10.50 -8.98 22.60
CA ASN A 57 11.73 -9.21 23.39
C ASN A 57 12.63 -7.96 23.47
N ARG A 58 12.06 -6.75 23.30
CA ARG A 58 12.74 -5.51 23.66
C ARG A 58 12.47 -5.22 25.14
N PRO A 59 13.50 -4.89 25.95
CA PRO A 59 13.27 -4.40 27.30
C PRO A 59 12.62 -3.01 27.22
N SER A 60 11.29 -2.98 27.31
CA SER A 60 10.52 -1.77 27.57
C SER A 60 9.96 -1.82 28.99
N ASP A 61 10.29 -0.81 29.79
CA ASP A 61 9.42 -0.26 30.83
C ASP A 61 8.68 -1.33 31.69
N GLY A 62 9.41 -2.37 32.13
CA GLY A 62 8.99 -3.41 33.06
C GLY A 62 7.97 -4.48 32.60
N LYS A 63 7.08 -4.21 31.63
CA LYS A 63 5.81 -4.97 31.52
C LYS A 63 5.69 -6.07 30.45
N ILE A 64 6.44 -6.05 29.36
CA ILE A 64 6.16 -6.97 28.21
C ILE A 64 6.69 -8.39 28.44
N GLN A 65 7.64 -8.58 29.36
CA GLN A 65 8.44 -9.82 29.46
C GLN A 65 7.61 -11.06 29.83
N ALA A 66 6.57 -10.93 30.65
CA ALA A 66 5.68 -12.04 31.02
C ALA A 66 4.80 -12.55 29.86
N ALA A 67 4.43 -11.67 28.92
CA ALA A 67 3.63 -12.06 27.76
C ALA A 67 4.43 -12.86 26.71
N VAL A 68 5.77 -12.83 26.78
CA VAL A 68 6.67 -13.54 25.85
C VAL A 68 6.70 -15.04 26.13
N GLU A 69 6.79 -15.43 27.41
CA GLU A 69 6.88 -16.84 27.81
C GLU A 69 5.59 -17.58 27.44
N LEU A 70 4.42 -17.01 27.75
CA LEU A 70 3.13 -17.58 27.40
C LEU A 70 2.86 -17.64 25.88
N ALA A 71 3.39 -16.69 25.10
CA ALA A 71 3.27 -16.72 23.64
C ALA A 71 4.11 -17.84 22.98
N HIS A 72 5.07 -18.41 23.70
CA HIS A 72 5.92 -19.49 23.20
C HIS A 72 5.16 -20.84 23.16
N ASP A 73 4.25 -21.07 24.11
CA ASP A 73 3.44 -22.30 24.20
C ASP A 73 2.34 -22.37 23.14
N VAL A 74 1.72 -21.23 22.79
CA VAL A 74 0.63 -21.17 21.80
C VAL A 74 1.10 -21.47 20.38
N ALA A 75 2.38 -21.24 20.08
CA ALA A 75 2.97 -21.44 18.75
C ALA A 75 3.19 -22.92 18.37
N ALA A 76 2.91 -23.88 19.25
CA ALA A 76 3.20 -25.30 19.06
C ALA A 76 2.06 -26.14 18.42
N SER A 77 0.92 -25.53 18.06
CA SER A 77 -0.27 -26.25 17.58
C SER A 77 -0.44 -26.21 16.04
N PRO A 78 -0.53 -27.36 15.33
CA PRO A 78 -0.61 -27.39 13.86
C PRO A 78 -2.06 -27.45 13.33
N ALA A 79 -2.75 -26.31 13.18
CA ALA A 79 -4.07 -26.28 12.52
C ALA A 79 -4.46 -24.93 11.87
N GLY A 80 -4.78 -24.99 10.56
CA GLY A 80 -5.78 -24.14 9.91
C GLY A 80 -5.39 -22.69 9.52
N PRO A 81 -6.05 -22.11 8.49
CA PRO A 81 -5.89 -20.70 8.12
C PRO A 81 -6.79 -19.78 8.97
N VAL A 82 -6.20 -18.82 9.68
CA VAL A 82 -6.96 -17.78 10.40
C VAL A 82 -7.31 -16.62 9.46
N THR A 83 -8.58 -16.51 9.08
CA THR A 83 -9.15 -15.32 8.42
C THR A 83 -9.59 -14.28 9.46
N ALA A 84 -8.66 -13.44 9.90
CA ALA A 84 -8.95 -12.32 10.81
C ALA A 84 -9.61 -11.14 10.06
N ARG A 85 -10.61 -10.50 10.68
CA ARG A 85 -11.52 -9.55 10.03
C ARG A 85 -11.09 -8.09 10.24
N THR A 86 -11.28 -7.28 9.20
CA THR A 86 -11.33 -5.80 9.13
C THR A 86 -10.89 -4.97 10.36
N TRP A 87 -9.99 -4.02 10.11
CA TRP A 87 -10.00 -2.72 10.80
C TRP A 87 -9.72 -1.63 9.79
N ASP A 88 -10.77 -0.95 9.34
CA ASP A 88 -10.66 0.20 8.47
C ASP A 88 -9.98 1.38 9.21
N SER A 89 -9.21 2.16 8.47
CA SER A 89 -8.58 3.37 9.00
C SER A 89 -9.65 4.37 9.42
N ALA A 90 -9.54 4.94 10.63
CA ALA A 90 -10.48 5.93 11.15
C ALA A 90 -10.35 7.30 10.45
N SER A 91 -10.80 7.33 9.19
CA SER A 91 -10.98 8.50 8.32
C SER A 91 -12.15 8.32 7.34
N GLU A 92 -12.82 7.16 7.36
CA GLU A 92 -13.86 6.75 6.40
C GLU A 92 -15.19 6.53 7.17
N ARG A 93 -15.64 7.58 7.88
CA ARG A 93 -16.95 7.64 8.57
C ARG A 93 -17.66 9.01 8.51
N ASP A 94 -16.96 10.09 8.13
CA ASP A 94 -17.48 11.47 8.22
C ASP A 94 -17.97 12.03 6.87
N GLU A 95 -17.84 11.27 5.77
CA GLU A 95 -18.18 11.72 4.40
C GLU A 95 -19.43 11.03 3.83
N ASP A 96 -19.62 9.72 3.99
CA ASP A 96 -20.79 9.00 3.46
C ASP A 96 -22.09 9.28 4.23
N GLU A 97 -22.04 9.45 5.57
CA GLU A 97 -23.22 9.77 6.40
C GLU A 97 -23.73 11.21 6.19
N LYS A 98 -23.03 12.01 5.38
CA LYS A 98 -23.31 13.43 5.14
C LYS A 98 -24.01 13.72 3.81
N ALA A 99 -24.34 12.69 3.04
CA ALA A 99 -24.97 12.82 1.73
C ALA A 99 -26.51 12.88 1.77
N ASP A 100 -27.15 12.24 2.75
CA ASP A 100 -28.61 12.05 2.77
C ASP A 100 -29.39 13.16 3.52
N ASP A 101 -28.75 13.90 4.43
CA ASP A 101 -29.39 14.97 5.23
C ASP A 101 -29.46 16.33 4.49
N ALA A 102 -30.07 16.32 3.30
CA ALA A 102 -30.36 17.51 2.50
C ALA A 102 -31.88 17.81 2.46
N PRO A 103 -32.39 18.85 3.16
CA PRO A 103 -33.83 19.11 3.26
C PRO A 103 -34.43 19.65 1.96
N LEU A 104 -35.01 18.75 1.15
CA LEU A 104 -35.75 19.07 -0.07
C LEU A 104 -37.11 19.74 0.24
N THR A 105 -37.12 21.06 0.37
CA THR A 105 -38.33 21.83 0.68
C THR A 105 -39.19 22.13 -0.55
N ALA A 106 -40.23 21.30 -0.75
CA ALA A 106 -41.54 21.66 -1.30
C ALA A 106 -41.65 22.08 -2.79
N PRO A 107 -42.87 22.16 -3.35
CA PRO A 107 -44.00 21.21 -3.25
C PRO A 107 -44.63 20.87 -4.62
N LEU A 108 -45.57 19.90 -4.67
CA LEU A 108 -46.85 20.03 -5.41
C LEU A 108 -47.81 18.82 -5.15
N VAL A 109 -49.01 19.15 -4.66
CA VAL A 109 -50.37 18.55 -4.88
C VAL A 109 -50.51 17.06 -5.31
N GLY A 110 -51.41 16.28 -4.66
CA GLY A 110 -51.90 15.05 -5.33
C GLY A 110 -52.92 14.07 -4.73
N GLY A 111 -53.36 14.14 -3.46
CA GLY A 111 -54.28 13.13 -2.89
C GLY A 111 -53.64 11.75 -2.62
N ALA A 112 -54.33 10.72 -2.11
CA ALA A 112 -55.72 10.64 -1.66
C ALA A 112 -55.84 9.84 -0.34
N ARG A 113 -57.00 9.94 0.34
CA ARG A 113 -57.25 9.48 1.71
C ARG A 113 -57.82 8.06 1.75
N LEU A 114 -57.32 7.18 2.63
CA LEU A 114 -58.10 6.06 3.18
C LEU A 114 -57.74 5.79 4.65
N ARG A 115 -58.66 5.13 5.37
CA ARG A 115 -58.71 5.13 6.85
C ARG A 115 -59.30 3.82 7.38
N ARG A 116 -58.63 3.17 8.34
CA ARG A 116 -59.31 2.32 9.35
C ARG A 116 -58.48 2.18 10.62
N ALA A 117 -59.16 1.76 11.69
CA ALA A 117 -58.68 1.66 13.06
C ALA A 117 -59.11 0.26 13.63
N PRO A 118 -58.88 -0.08 14.93
CA PRO A 118 -58.31 -1.38 15.27
C PRO A 118 -59.32 -2.37 15.89
N ARG A 119 -58.81 -3.48 16.43
CA ARG A 119 -59.48 -4.33 17.42
C ARG A 119 -58.47 -5.02 18.35
N ASP A 120 -58.99 -5.58 19.43
CA ASP A 120 -58.31 -5.77 20.72
C ASP A 120 -58.10 -7.27 21.09
N GLU A 121 -57.89 -7.54 22.38
CA GLU A 121 -57.85 -8.87 23.06
C GLU A 121 -56.54 -9.68 22.86
N GLU A 122 -56.04 -10.47 23.82
CA GLU A 122 -56.61 -10.96 25.10
C GLU A 122 -55.56 -11.04 26.26
N VAL A 123 -55.92 -11.63 27.42
CA VAL A 123 -55.23 -11.52 28.73
C VAL A 123 -55.02 -12.90 29.42
N MET A 124 -54.12 -12.99 30.42
CA MET A 124 -53.95 -13.94 31.56
C MET A 124 -52.46 -14.40 31.67
N ALA A 125 -51.74 -14.44 32.81
CA ALA A 125 -51.99 -14.83 34.22
C ALA A 125 -52.00 -16.36 34.48
N ALA A 126 -51.40 -16.95 35.53
CA ALA A 126 -50.61 -16.43 36.68
C ALA A 126 -49.22 -17.15 36.82
N SER A 127 -48.62 -17.67 37.92
CA SER A 127 -49.01 -17.93 39.33
C SER A 127 -47.79 -17.93 40.32
N SER A 128 -47.76 -18.77 41.37
CA SER A 128 -46.78 -18.81 42.51
C SER A 128 -47.04 -20.05 43.42
N PRO A 129 -46.40 -20.30 44.59
CA PRO A 129 -45.09 -19.89 45.17
C PRO A 129 -44.31 -21.00 45.99
N SER A 130 -43.08 -20.69 46.44
CA SER A 130 -42.45 -21.04 47.75
C SER A 130 -42.22 -22.50 48.24
N ARG A 131 -40.95 -22.83 48.59
CA ARG A 131 -40.52 -23.13 50.00
C ARG A 131 -38.99 -23.26 50.18
N LYS A 132 -38.54 -23.28 51.45
CA LYS A 132 -37.12 -23.37 51.89
C LYS A 132 -36.71 -24.80 52.27
N ALA A 133 -35.43 -25.13 52.09
CA ALA A 133 -34.68 -26.12 52.90
C ALA A 133 -33.19 -25.72 52.94
N ALA A 134 -32.42 -26.21 53.92
CA ALA A 134 -30.99 -25.93 54.05
C ALA A 134 -30.24 -27.11 54.71
N THR A 135 -29.03 -27.41 54.24
CA THR A 135 -28.09 -28.39 54.82
C THR A 135 -26.64 -27.95 54.56
N ALA A 136 -25.69 -28.55 55.28
CA ALA A 136 -24.38 -27.94 55.53
C ALA A 136 -23.22 -28.44 54.65
N ALA A 137 -22.23 -27.55 54.53
CA ALA A 137 -20.77 -27.79 54.51
C ALA A 137 -20.19 -28.93 53.66
N ALA A 138 -19.45 -28.54 52.62
CA ALA A 138 -18.20 -29.20 52.22
C ALA A 138 -17.17 -28.10 51.86
N ALA A 139 -16.05 -28.04 52.59
CA ALA A 139 -15.01 -27.06 52.36
C ALA A 139 -13.88 -27.67 51.51
N THR A 140 -13.88 -27.37 50.22
CA THR A 140 -12.81 -27.78 49.30
C THR A 140 -11.98 -26.57 48.92
N THR A 141 -10.67 -26.59 49.21
CA THR A 141 -9.75 -25.51 48.85
C THR A 141 -9.46 -25.51 47.35
N ALA A 142 -10.37 -24.91 46.57
CA ALA A 142 -10.09 -24.56 45.19
C ALA A 142 -8.94 -23.53 45.15
N ALA A 143 -7.79 -23.93 44.61
CA ALA A 143 -6.74 -22.99 44.27
C ALA A 143 -7.31 -21.97 43.27
N ALA A 144 -7.20 -20.68 43.58
CA ALA A 144 -7.80 -19.63 42.75
C ALA A 144 -7.18 -19.66 41.35
N ALA A 145 -7.99 -19.96 40.34
CA ALA A 145 -7.57 -19.79 38.96
C ALA A 145 -7.20 -18.31 38.72
N PRO A 146 -6.13 -18.01 37.97
CA PRO A 146 -5.75 -16.63 37.68
C PRO A 146 -6.93 -15.91 36.98
N PRO A 147 -7.17 -14.63 37.30
CA PRO A 147 -8.37 -13.93 36.84
C PRO A 147 -8.36 -13.83 35.31
N ALA A 148 -9.45 -14.26 34.67
CA ALA A 148 -9.56 -14.32 33.22
C ALA A 148 -9.33 -12.98 32.50
N THR A 149 -9.40 -11.86 33.23
CA THR A 149 -9.10 -10.50 32.77
C THR A 149 -7.63 -10.26 32.44
N SER A 150 -6.67 -10.98 33.02
CA SER A 150 -5.26 -10.88 32.59
C SER A 150 -5.07 -11.61 31.27
N ALA A 151 -5.54 -12.86 31.19
CA ALA A 151 -5.41 -13.71 30.01
C ALA A 151 -6.08 -13.14 28.74
N SER A 152 -7.08 -12.25 28.87
CA SER A 152 -7.58 -11.45 27.75
C SER A 152 -6.64 -10.30 27.39
N GLY A 153 -6.25 -9.46 28.35
CA GLY A 153 -5.38 -8.29 28.10
C GLY A 153 -3.99 -8.65 27.58
N ASP A 154 -3.44 -9.80 27.98
CA ASP A 154 -2.17 -10.32 27.47
C ASP A 154 -2.29 -10.78 26.01
N ARG A 155 -3.44 -11.37 25.62
CA ARG A 155 -3.73 -11.74 24.22
C ARG A 155 -3.93 -10.52 23.34
N ASP A 156 -4.71 -9.54 23.79
CA ASP A 156 -4.93 -8.28 23.09
C ASP A 156 -3.59 -7.54 22.84
N THR A 157 -2.68 -7.61 23.83
CA THR A 157 -1.32 -7.05 23.73
C THR A 157 -0.46 -7.81 22.72
N ALA A 158 -0.50 -9.16 22.73
CA ALA A 158 0.24 -9.98 21.78
C ALA A 158 -0.24 -9.78 20.33
N GLU A 159 -1.57 -9.73 20.10
CA GLU A 159 -2.15 -9.43 18.79
C GLU A 159 -1.73 -8.03 18.30
N ALA A 160 -1.81 -7.01 19.17
CA ALA A 160 -1.40 -5.65 18.83
C ALA A 160 0.08 -5.56 18.41
N VAL A 161 0.98 -6.33 19.02
CA VAL A 161 2.40 -6.38 18.62
C VAL A 161 2.60 -7.19 17.34
N HIS A 162 1.88 -8.30 17.13
CA HIS A 162 1.92 -9.03 15.85
C HIS A 162 1.40 -8.17 14.69
N LYS A 163 0.35 -7.37 14.89
CA LYS A 163 -0.22 -6.42 13.91
C LYS A 163 0.79 -5.32 13.54
N ARG A 164 1.52 -4.79 14.53
CA ARG A 164 2.65 -3.85 14.32
C ARG A 164 3.80 -4.49 13.56
N ALA A 165 4.17 -5.73 13.90
CA ALA A 165 5.23 -6.47 13.21
C ALA A 165 4.88 -6.72 11.74
N ALA A 166 3.65 -7.16 11.44
CA ALA A 166 3.16 -7.36 10.08
C ALA A 166 3.20 -6.05 9.26
N ALA A 167 2.65 -4.96 9.77
CA ALA A 167 2.68 -3.66 9.07
C ALA A 167 4.10 -3.10 8.88
N THR A 168 5.02 -3.39 9.81
CA THR A 168 6.44 -3.03 9.70
C THR A 168 7.13 -3.85 8.60
N ALA A 169 6.95 -5.17 8.61
CA ALA A 169 7.53 -6.09 7.63
C ALA A 169 7.00 -5.83 6.21
N ASP A 170 5.69 -5.64 6.05
CA ASP A 170 5.06 -5.26 4.78
C ASP A 170 5.70 -3.98 4.20
N SER A 171 5.84 -2.96 5.04
CA SER A 171 6.50 -1.71 4.67
C SER A 171 7.98 -1.92 4.29
N MET A 172 8.71 -2.77 5.01
CA MET A 172 10.11 -3.11 4.69
C MET A 172 10.25 -3.87 3.36
N TRP A 173 9.35 -4.83 3.09
CA TRP A 173 9.30 -5.59 1.84
C TRP A 173 9.10 -4.67 0.64
N ILE A 174 8.09 -3.80 0.71
CA ILE A 174 7.78 -2.85 -0.38
C ILE A 174 8.91 -1.84 -0.55
N ALA A 175 9.52 -1.35 0.54
CA ALA A 175 10.69 -0.47 0.47
C ALA A 175 11.87 -1.12 -0.26
N ALA A 176 12.16 -2.40 0.00
CA ALA A 176 13.25 -3.14 -0.64
C ALA A 176 13.02 -3.34 -2.15
N LEU A 177 11.79 -3.71 -2.55
CA LEU A 177 11.45 -3.85 -3.98
C LEU A 177 11.52 -2.52 -4.73
N ASN A 178 10.98 -1.44 -4.15
CA ASN A 178 11.09 -0.10 -4.74
C ASN A 178 12.55 0.38 -4.82
N LEU A 179 13.39 0.04 -3.84
CA LEU A 179 14.81 0.38 -3.86
C LEU A 179 15.54 -0.34 -5.01
N ALA A 180 15.23 -1.62 -5.24
CA ALA A 180 15.78 -2.36 -6.38
C ALA A 180 15.32 -1.77 -7.73
N LEU A 181 14.04 -1.39 -7.85
CA LEU A 181 13.51 -0.76 -9.06
C LEU A 181 14.13 0.61 -9.33
N VAL A 182 14.20 1.51 -8.35
CA VAL A 182 14.75 2.86 -8.59
C VAL A 182 16.25 2.81 -8.90
N LEU A 183 17.02 1.92 -8.27
CA LEU A 183 18.43 1.69 -8.62
C LEU A 183 18.58 1.12 -10.04
N GLY A 184 17.71 0.19 -10.44
CA GLY A 184 17.66 -0.33 -11.82
C GLY A 184 17.33 0.77 -12.85
N ALA A 185 16.35 1.62 -12.53
CA ALA A 185 15.94 2.74 -13.38
C ALA A 185 17.09 3.73 -13.62
N TRP A 186 17.76 4.16 -12.54
CA TRP A 186 18.89 5.10 -12.63
C TRP A 186 20.13 4.47 -13.26
N TYR A 187 20.37 3.16 -13.08
CA TYR A 187 21.39 2.44 -13.84
C TYR A 187 21.11 2.50 -15.35
N VAL A 188 19.88 2.21 -15.77
CA VAL A 188 19.48 2.27 -17.19
C VAL A 188 19.58 3.71 -17.73
N ILE A 189 19.22 4.73 -16.96
CA ILE A 189 19.45 6.14 -17.35
C ILE A 189 20.94 6.41 -17.59
N ALA A 190 21.80 6.07 -16.62
CA ALA A 190 23.23 6.39 -16.67
C ALA A 190 24.00 5.67 -17.78
N THR A 191 23.51 4.52 -18.26
CA THR A 191 24.27 3.63 -19.17
C THR A 191 23.60 3.39 -20.52
N HIS A 192 22.28 3.52 -20.63
CA HIS A 192 21.51 2.92 -21.72
C HIS A 192 20.37 3.79 -22.28
N ASN A 193 20.07 4.96 -21.70
CA ASN A 193 18.90 5.77 -22.08
C ASN A 193 19.16 6.86 -23.14
N GLY A 194 20.38 6.88 -23.72
CA GLY A 194 20.68 7.60 -24.97
C GLY A 194 20.50 9.12 -24.94
N GLY A 195 20.82 9.78 -23.82
CA GLY A 195 20.69 11.24 -23.63
C GLY A 195 19.46 11.67 -22.83
N CYS A 196 18.37 10.89 -22.91
CA CYS A 196 17.12 11.17 -22.22
C CYS A 196 17.28 11.13 -20.69
N THR A 197 17.18 12.30 -20.06
CA THR A 197 17.38 12.54 -18.61
C THR A 197 16.37 13.60 -18.12
N PRO A 198 16.11 13.72 -16.81
CA PRO A 198 15.18 14.73 -16.30
C PRO A 198 15.53 16.18 -16.65
N TRP A 199 16.80 16.48 -16.95
CA TRP A 199 17.30 17.80 -17.35
C TRP A 199 17.60 17.95 -18.85
N SER A 200 17.61 16.85 -19.62
CA SER A 200 17.70 16.87 -21.09
C SER A 200 16.66 15.92 -21.69
N THR A 201 15.54 16.49 -22.12
CA THR A 201 14.33 15.75 -22.50
C THR A 201 14.10 15.66 -24.00
N TRP A 202 14.95 16.31 -24.82
CA TRP A 202 14.90 16.23 -26.28
C TRP A 202 15.09 14.78 -26.78
N ASP A 203 16.15 14.13 -26.31
CA ASP A 203 16.52 12.75 -26.70
C ASP A 203 15.56 11.67 -26.17
N CYS A 204 14.53 12.06 -25.39
CA CYS A 204 13.43 11.18 -25.00
C CYS A 204 12.44 10.92 -26.15
N PHE A 205 12.41 11.80 -27.16
CA PHE A 205 11.57 11.69 -28.36
C PHE A 205 12.36 11.88 -29.66
N GLY A 206 13.49 12.60 -29.65
CA GLY A 206 14.33 12.84 -30.81
C GLY A 206 14.76 11.56 -31.53
N ASN A 207 14.55 11.48 -32.84
CA ASN A 207 14.75 10.30 -33.70
C ASN A 207 13.81 9.09 -33.44
N TRP A 208 12.70 9.27 -32.72
CA TRP A 208 11.62 8.29 -32.69
C TRP A 208 11.07 8.03 -34.12
N PRO A 209 10.67 6.79 -34.50
CA PRO A 209 10.60 5.56 -33.69
C PRO A 209 11.91 4.77 -33.62
N ASN A 210 13.02 5.29 -34.14
CA ASN A 210 14.29 4.57 -34.35
C ASN A 210 15.17 4.50 -33.09
N HIS A 211 14.58 4.48 -31.88
CA HIS A 211 15.36 4.35 -30.64
C HIS A 211 15.84 2.90 -30.47
N PRO A 212 17.14 2.65 -30.26
CA PRO A 212 17.63 1.31 -29.98
C PRO A 212 17.17 0.86 -28.59
N VAL A 213 16.24 -0.10 -28.53
CA VAL A 213 15.74 -0.65 -27.26
C VAL A 213 16.67 -1.76 -26.77
N VAL A 214 17.58 -1.39 -25.86
CA VAL A 214 18.58 -2.33 -25.36
C VAL A 214 18.03 -3.26 -24.28
N MET A 215 18.68 -4.42 -24.12
CA MET A 215 18.25 -5.50 -23.24
C MET A 215 17.92 -5.04 -21.81
N SER A 216 18.75 -4.14 -21.25
CA SER A 216 18.57 -3.57 -19.91
C SER A 216 17.29 -2.73 -19.76
N GLN A 217 16.90 -1.94 -20.77
CA GLN A 217 15.63 -1.20 -20.80
C GLN A 217 14.44 -2.17 -20.82
N ARG A 218 14.50 -3.22 -21.65
CA ARG A 218 13.41 -4.21 -21.76
C ARG A 218 13.16 -4.94 -20.45
N TRP A 219 14.22 -5.48 -19.83
CA TRP A 219 14.11 -6.14 -18.54
C TRP A 219 13.64 -5.20 -17.43
N TYR A 220 14.14 -3.96 -17.38
CA TYR A 220 13.64 -2.97 -16.40
C TYR A 220 12.13 -2.73 -16.57
N ILE A 221 11.65 -2.47 -17.79
CA ILE A 221 10.22 -2.22 -18.07
C ILE A 221 9.34 -3.43 -17.71
N VAL A 222 9.74 -4.65 -18.11
CA VAL A 222 8.99 -5.88 -17.81
C VAL A 222 8.96 -6.17 -16.31
N LEU A 223 10.07 -5.92 -15.59
CA LEU A 223 10.14 -6.09 -14.13
C LEU A 223 9.35 -5.02 -13.36
N SER A 224 9.32 -3.77 -13.84
CA SER A 224 8.43 -2.74 -13.29
C SER A 224 6.96 -3.09 -13.45
N PHE A 225 6.56 -3.57 -14.63
CA PHE A 225 5.19 -4.04 -14.86
C PHE A 225 4.86 -5.26 -13.98
N ALA A 226 5.81 -6.18 -13.79
CA ALA A 226 5.67 -7.32 -12.89
C ALA A 226 5.45 -6.92 -11.43
N TYR A 227 6.11 -5.85 -10.98
CA TYR A 227 5.93 -5.29 -9.64
C TYR A 227 4.52 -4.71 -9.44
N TYR A 228 4.04 -3.86 -10.36
CA TYR A 228 2.67 -3.33 -10.27
C TYR A 228 1.61 -4.45 -10.36
N LEU A 229 1.84 -5.45 -11.22
CA LEU A 229 0.98 -6.64 -11.30
C LEU A 229 1.00 -7.45 -10.00
N TYR A 230 2.15 -7.57 -9.34
CA TYR A 230 2.29 -8.21 -8.02
C TYR A 230 1.46 -7.51 -6.95
N GLU A 231 1.49 -6.17 -6.84
CA GLU A 231 0.69 -5.44 -5.83
C GLU A 231 -0.83 -5.53 -6.11
N LEU A 232 -1.21 -5.50 -7.40
CA LEU A 232 -2.61 -5.61 -7.83
C LEU A 232 -3.19 -7.02 -7.61
N VAL A 233 -2.45 -8.07 -7.98
CA VAL A 233 -2.87 -9.46 -7.75
C VAL A 233 -2.77 -9.82 -6.26
N GLY A 234 -1.78 -9.31 -5.53
CA GLY A 234 -1.70 -9.42 -4.07
C GLY A 234 -2.95 -8.83 -3.38
N THR A 235 -3.36 -7.63 -3.81
CA THR A 235 -4.61 -6.98 -3.38
C THR A 235 -5.84 -7.85 -3.64
N ALA A 236 -5.93 -8.52 -4.80
CA ALA A 236 -7.05 -9.40 -5.14
C ALA A 236 -7.05 -10.73 -4.37
N LEU A 237 -5.87 -11.28 -4.05
CA LEU A 237 -5.69 -12.55 -3.32
C LEU A 237 -5.59 -12.39 -1.79
N GLY A 238 -5.63 -11.16 -1.27
CA GLY A 238 -5.43 -10.89 0.17
C GLY A 238 -4.00 -11.15 0.66
N CYS A 239 -3.00 -11.02 -0.23
CA CYS A 239 -1.58 -11.17 0.09
C CYS A 239 -0.87 -9.81 0.13
N GLY A 240 -0.29 -9.46 1.28
CA GLY A 240 0.25 -8.13 1.55
C GLY A 240 -0.83 -7.09 1.88
N THR A 241 -0.43 -5.82 1.98
CA THR A 241 -1.38 -4.71 2.21
C THR A 241 -2.25 -4.44 0.97
N LYS A 242 -3.58 -4.46 1.17
CA LYS A 242 -4.59 -4.10 0.18
C LYS A 242 -4.38 -2.65 -0.31
N LEU A 243 -4.27 -2.45 -1.62
CA LEU A 243 -4.22 -1.12 -2.23
C LEU A 243 -5.55 -0.35 -2.03
N LYS A 244 -5.46 0.97 -1.85
CA LYS A 244 -6.63 1.89 -1.89
C LYS A 244 -7.06 2.17 -3.35
N ASN A 245 -8.30 2.60 -3.55
CA ASN A 245 -8.88 2.80 -4.88
C ASN A 245 -8.09 3.80 -5.75
N ASP A 246 -7.53 4.86 -5.15
CA ASP A 246 -6.66 5.82 -5.86
C ASP A 246 -5.33 5.19 -6.31
N MET A 247 -4.74 4.33 -5.46
CA MET A 247 -3.57 3.53 -5.84
C MET A 247 -3.88 2.47 -6.91
N VAL A 248 -5.05 1.82 -6.87
CA VAL A 248 -5.46 0.83 -7.91
C VAL A 248 -5.64 1.51 -9.26
N ALA A 249 -6.33 2.65 -9.31
CA ALA A 249 -6.50 3.42 -10.54
C ALA A 249 -5.15 3.94 -11.08
N HIS A 250 -4.25 4.39 -10.21
CA HIS A 250 -2.87 4.71 -10.57
C HIS A 250 -2.11 3.51 -11.17
N HIS A 251 -2.21 2.32 -10.56
CA HIS A 251 -1.57 1.11 -11.07
C HIS A 251 -2.05 0.79 -12.48
N ILE A 252 -3.37 0.77 -12.71
CA ILE A 252 -3.95 0.49 -14.03
C ILE A 252 -3.44 1.50 -15.07
N ALA A 253 -3.57 2.80 -14.82
CA ALA A 253 -3.15 3.83 -15.76
C ALA A 253 -1.63 3.80 -16.04
N THR A 254 -0.81 3.53 -15.01
CA THR A 254 0.65 3.45 -15.14
C THR A 254 1.05 2.18 -15.90
N MET A 255 0.43 1.03 -15.62
CA MET A 255 0.63 -0.21 -16.38
C MET A 255 0.23 -0.07 -17.85
N THR A 256 -0.88 0.62 -18.16
CA THR A 256 -1.26 0.95 -19.55
C THR A 256 -0.21 1.84 -20.22
N LEU A 257 0.32 2.86 -19.54
CA LEU A 257 1.42 3.69 -20.06
C LEU A 257 2.71 2.89 -20.26
N LEU A 258 3.03 1.94 -19.36
CA LEU A 258 4.19 1.05 -19.53
C LEU A 258 4.04 0.13 -20.76
N MET A 259 2.83 -0.35 -21.05
CA MET A 259 2.57 -1.17 -22.25
C MET A 259 2.62 -0.33 -23.52
N LEU A 260 1.96 0.83 -23.53
CA LEU A 260 1.94 1.75 -24.67
C LEU A 260 3.35 2.21 -25.02
N GLY A 261 4.12 2.73 -24.06
CA GLY A 261 5.47 3.21 -24.31
C GLY A 261 6.45 2.12 -24.74
N TYR A 262 6.22 0.87 -24.32
CA TYR A 262 7.03 -0.26 -24.75
C TYR A 262 6.77 -0.61 -26.22
N VAL A 263 5.51 -0.84 -26.62
CA VAL A 263 5.16 -1.28 -28.00
C VAL A 263 5.24 -0.17 -29.02
N THR A 264 5.19 1.10 -28.60
CA THR A 264 5.36 2.26 -29.48
C THR A 264 6.77 2.85 -29.44
N ASN A 265 7.71 2.20 -28.76
CA ASN A 265 9.10 2.64 -28.59
C ASN A 265 9.27 4.08 -28.02
N ILE A 266 8.44 4.46 -27.05
CA ILE A 266 8.61 5.66 -26.21
C ILE A 266 9.44 5.28 -24.94
N THR A 267 10.27 4.23 -25.07
CA THR A 267 10.95 3.53 -23.97
C THR A 267 11.88 4.45 -23.18
N ARG A 268 12.57 5.39 -23.83
CA ARG A 268 13.49 6.33 -23.17
C ARG A 268 12.80 7.23 -22.16
N MET A 269 11.68 7.84 -22.59
CA MET A 269 10.81 8.64 -21.73
C MET A 269 10.23 7.77 -20.60
N GLN A 270 9.88 6.53 -20.91
CA GLN A 270 9.32 5.56 -19.97
C GLN A 270 10.28 5.09 -18.87
N VAL A 271 11.60 5.06 -19.11
CA VAL A 271 12.56 4.86 -18.00
C VAL A 271 12.74 6.15 -17.20
N MET A 272 12.81 7.30 -17.89
CA MET A 272 13.08 8.61 -17.28
C MET A 272 12.01 9.02 -16.25
N TRP A 273 10.72 8.95 -16.60
CA TRP A 273 9.63 9.34 -15.69
C TRP A 273 9.51 8.42 -14.45
N GLN A 274 9.72 7.10 -14.61
CA GLN A 274 9.71 6.14 -13.50
C GLN A 274 10.88 6.40 -12.55
N ALA A 275 12.11 6.50 -13.07
CA ALA A 275 13.30 6.75 -12.25
C ALA A 275 13.17 8.04 -11.43
N LEU A 276 12.56 9.08 -11.99
CA LEU A 276 12.28 10.33 -11.30
C LEU A 276 11.21 10.16 -10.21
N PHE A 277 10.07 9.53 -10.54
CA PHE A 277 8.96 9.41 -9.59
C PHE A 277 9.25 8.42 -8.45
N ASP A 278 9.93 7.30 -8.71
CA ASP A 278 10.13 6.23 -7.74
C ASP A 278 11.11 6.57 -6.60
N ILE A 279 11.89 7.66 -6.71
CA ILE A 279 12.83 8.13 -5.66
C ILE A 279 12.16 8.25 -4.28
N SER A 280 10.91 8.70 -4.22
CA SER A 280 10.19 8.89 -2.96
C SER A 280 9.59 7.60 -2.38
N ASN A 281 9.45 6.51 -3.16
CA ASN A 281 8.77 5.28 -2.70
C ASN A 281 9.55 4.51 -1.61
N PRO A 282 10.86 4.23 -1.74
CA PRO A 282 11.62 3.57 -0.68
C PRO A 282 11.62 4.38 0.62
N ILE A 283 11.67 5.71 0.51
CA ILE A 283 11.72 6.63 1.64
C ILE A 283 10.35 6.67 2.35
N LEU A 284 9.24 6.71 1.59
CA LEU A 284 7.88 6.57 2.11
C LEU A 284 7.70 5.26 2.88
N HIS A 285 8.10 4.14 2.28
CA HIS A 285 7.90 2.83 2.90
C HIS A 285 8.85 2.60 4.08
N THR A 286 10.03 3.20 4.09
CA THR A 286 10.90 3.30 5.29
C THR A 286 10.23 4.12 6.40
N ALA A 287 9.64 5.27 6.09
CA ALA A 287 8.89 6.08 7.06
C ALA A 287 7.68 5.32 7.63
N LYS A 288 6.93 4.60 6.78
CA LYS A 288 5.82 3.71 7.19
C LYS A 288 6.32 2.60 8.13
N ALA A 289 7.41 1.92 7.81
CA ALA A 289 8.00 0.87 8.65
C ALA A 289 8.40 1.40 10.04
N LEU A 290 9.11 2.53 10.07
CA LEU A 290 9.50 3.19 11.33
C LEU A 290 8.27 3.58 12.17
N ASN A 291 7.18 4.05 11.53
CA ASN A 291 5.92 4.37 12.20
C ASN A 291 5.20 3.12 12.74
N ALA A 292 5.06 2.08 11.92
CA ALA A 292 4.37 0.84 12.25
C ALA A 292 5.04 0.08 13.41
N SER A 293 6.36 0.22 13.56
CA SER A 293 7.12 -0.45 14.62
C SER A 293 6.68 -0.10 16.05
N GLY A 294 6.09 1.09 16.26
CA GLY A 294 5.73 1.61 17.58
C GLY A 294 6.92 1.96 18.50
N VAL A 295 8.15 1.93 17.99
CA VAL A 295 9.37 2.05 18.81
C VAL A 295 9.65 3.52 19.15
N LYS A 296 9.44 3.91 20.42
CA LYS A 296 9.69 5.29 20.91
C LYS A 296 11.08 5.81 20.53
N ALA A 297 12.11 4.98 20.63
CA ALA A 297 13.51 5.35 20.39
C ALA A 297 13.81 5.80 18.94
N VAL A 298 13.00 5.44 17.95
CA VAL A 298 13.17 5.90 16.55
C VAL A 298 12.25 7.06 16.19
N ALA A 299 11.55 7.69 17.14
CA ALA A 299 10.58 8.76 16.86
C ALA A 299 11.20 9.95 16.10
N ASN A 300 12.41 10.38 16.48
CA ASN A 300 13.12 11.48 15.82
C ASN A 300 13.55 11.08 14.40
N VAL A 301 14.08 9.86 14.25
CA VAL A 301 14.49 9.29 12.95
C VAL A 301 13.28 9.17 12.01
N LYS A 302 12.15 8.68 12.53
CA LYS A 302 10.88 8.58 11.80
C LYS A 302 10.44 9.93 11.22
N TRP A 303 10.51 10.99 12.04
CA TRP A 303 10.12 12.33 11.59
C TRP A 303 11.10 12.86 10.53
N ALA A 304 12.41 12.69 10.72
CA ALA A 304 13.42 13.08 9.73
C ALA A 304 13.24 12.35 8.38
N VAL A 305 12.99 11.03 8.39
CA VAL A 305 12.73 10.24 7.17
C VAL A 305 11.40 10.63 6.52
N PHE A 306 10.37 10.98 7.30
CA PHE A 306 9.11 11.53 6.76
C PHE A 306 9.32 12.88 6.05
N ILE A 307 10.11 13.80 6.64
CA ILE A 307 10.43 15.09 6.00
C ILE A 307 11.27 14.87 4.73
N LEU A 308 12.24 13.95 4.75
CA LEU A 308 13.02 13.56 3.55
C LEU A 308 12.12 12.97 2.44
N PHE A 309 11.13 12.16 2.81
CA PHE A 309 10.09 11.68 1.89
C PHE A 309 9.26 12.85 1.31
N ALA A 310 8.77 13.76 2.15
CA ALA A 310 7.96 14.90 1.69
C ALA A 310 8.73 15.81 0.74
N MET A 311 10.01 16.10 1.04
CA MET A 311 10.89 16.91 0.20
C MET A 311 11.24 16.21 -1.13
N SER A 312 11.54 14.92 -1.11
CA SER A 312 11.82 14.17 -2.34
C SER A 312 10.57 14.01 -3.22
N PHE A 313 9.39 13.81 -2.64
CA PHE A 313 8.12 13.83 -3.37
C PHE A 313 7.86 15.20 -4.02
N PHE A 314 8.04 16.29 -3.27
CA PHE A 314 7.89 17.65 -3.80
C PHE A 314 8.83 17.93 -4.98
N VAL A 315 10.14 17.72 -4.80
CA VAL A 315 11.14 18.01 -5.83
C VAL A 315 10.93 17.11 -7.05
N CYS A 316 10.84 15.79 -6.87
CA CYS A 316 10.84 14.86 -7.99
C CYS A 316 9.49 14.80 -8.73
N ARG A 317 8.36 14.90 -8.01
CA ARG A 317 7.03 14.77 -8.62
C ARG A 317 6.35 16.11 -8.89
N VAL A 318 6.41 17.07 -7.98
CA VAL A 318 5.64 18.34 -8.11
C VAL A 318 6.42 19.42 -8.86
N VAL A 319 7.74 19.51 -8.67
CA VAL A 319 8.60 20.50 -9.37
C VAL A 319 9.14 19.93 -10.67
N LEU A 320 9.85 18.80 -10.63
CA LEU A 320 10.45 18.20 -11.81
C LEU A 320 9.44 17.44 -12.68
N GLY A 321 8.32 16.95 -12.15
CA GLY A 321 7.29 16.28 -12.95
C GLY A 321 6.77 17.14 -14.12
N PRO A 322 6.32 18.39 -13.88
CA PRO A 322 5.96 19.33 -14.95
C PRO A 322 7.08 19.59 -15.95
N CYS A 323 8.30 19.88 -15.48
CA CYS A 323 9.41 20.29 -16.33
C CYS A 323 10.00 19.13 -17.16
N SER A 324 10.16 17.95 -16.55
CA SER A 324 10.81 16.79 -17.13
C SER A 324 9.86 15.87 -17.88
N ILE A 325 8.57 15.82 -17.50
CA ILE A 325 7.59 14.87 -18.05
C ILE A 325 6.51 15.59 -18.86
N ILE A 326 5.75 16.49 -18.23
CA ILE A 326 4.58 17.10 -18.86
C ILE A 326 4.98 18.02 -20.02
N TRP A 327 5.87 18.98 -19.76
CA TRP A 327 6.31 19.98 -20.75
C TRP A 327 6.86 19.36 -22.05
N PRO A 328 7.86 18.46 -22.05
CA PRO A 328 8.35 17.85 -23.29
C PRO A 328 7.31 16.92 -23.94
N SER A 329 6.41 16.30 -23.17
CA SER A 329 5.31 15.51 -23.75
C SER A 329 4.35 16.38 -24.57
N PHE A 330 4.11 17.63 -24.18
CA PHE A 330 3.25 18.56 -24.95
C PHE A 330 4.01 19.40 -25.99
N THR A 331 5.32 19.60 -25.85
CA THR A 331 6.10 20.51 -26.73
C THR A 331 7.07 19.80 -27.68
N VAL A 332 7.68 18.69 -27.27
CA VAL A 332 8.64 17.92 -28.08
C VAL A 332 7.98 16.72 -28.74
N ALA A 333 7.16 15.95 -28.01
CA ALA A 333 6.56 14.73 -28.55
C ALA A 333 5.74 14.95 -29.85
N PRO A 334 4.92 16.02 -30.01
CA PRO A 334 4.19 16.29 -31.26
C PRO A 334 5.07 16.56 -32.50
N GLN A 335 6.37 16.79 -32.32
CA GLN A 335 7.31 16.96 -33.43
C GLN A 335 7.78 15.62 -34.01
N TRP A 336 7.53 14.52 -33.30
CA TRP A 336 8.03 13.17 -33.62
C TRP A 336 6.92 12.10 -33.66
N LEU A 337 5.95 12.18 -32.75
CA LEU A 337 4.88 11.19 -32.59
C LEU A 337 3.59 11.66 -33.28
N PRO A 338 2.82 10.73 -33.90
CA PRO A 338 1.52 11.07 -34.47
C PRO A 338 0.49 11.40 -33.36
N PRO A 339 -0.50 12.27 -33.62
CA PRO A 339 -1.50 12.66 -32.63
C PRO A 339 -2.27 11.48 -31.99
N SER A 340 -2.45 10.39 -32.74
CA SER A 340 -3.06 9.14 -32.26
C SER A 340 -2.32 8.46 -31.11
N LEU A 341 -1.02 8.73 -30.94
CA LEU A 341 -0.25 8.30 -29.77
C LEU A 341 -0.18 9.38 -28.69
N CYS A 342 -0.08 10.66 -29.09
CA CYS A 342 -0.02 11.78 -28.14
C CYS A 342 -1.26 11.84 -27.24
N TYR A 343 -2.48 11.86 -27.80
CA TYR A 343 -3.71 12.04 -27.03
C TYR A 343 -3.96 10.99 -25.93
N PRO A 344 -3.89 9.66 -26.17
CA PRO A 344 -4.10 8.67 -25.11
C PRO A 344 -2.99 8.71 -24.05
N CYS A 345 -1.73 8.90 -24.45
CA CYS A 345 -0.62 9.05 -23.52
C CYS A 345 -0.78 10.29 -22.64
N TRP A 346 -1.19 11.43 -23.21
CA TRP A 346 -1.46 12.65 -22.44
C TRP A 346 -2.60 12.50 -21.44
N ALA A 347 -3.71 11.86 -21.84
CA ALA A 347 -4.85 11.64 -20.94
C ALA A 347 -4.45 10.82 -19.71
N LEU A 348 -3.75 9.70 -19.91
CA LEU A 348 -3.25 8.85 -18.82
C LEU A 348 -2.16 9.56 -17.98
N MET A 349 -1.25 10.29 -18.62
CA MET A 349 -0.17 11.03 -17.95
C MET A 349 -0.72 12.15 -17.06
N VAL A 350 -1.68 12.93 -17.55
CA VAL A 350 -2.34 14.00 -16.78
C VAL A 350 -3.15 13.41 -15.63
N PHE A 351 -3.85 12.29 -15.84
CA PHE A 351 -4.52 11.56 -14.76
C PHE A 351 -3.54 11.11 -13.66
N VAL A 352 -2.44 10.45 -14.03
CA VAL A 352 -1.40 10.04 -13.06
C VAL A 352 -0.77 11.25 -12.37
N TYR A 353 -0.63 12.39 -13.06
CA TYR A 353 -0.09 13.62 -12.48
C TYR A 353 -1.04 14.28 -11.46
N ILE A 354 -2.35 14.33 -11.75
CA ILE A 354 -3.38 14.84 -10.82
C ILE A 354 -3.35 14.04 -9.51
N LEU A 355 -3.18 12.71 -9.57
CA LEU A 355 -3.01 11.88 -8.36
C LEU A 355 -1.75 12.28 -7.55
N GLN A 356 -0.66 12.69 -8.19
CA GLN A 356 0.53 13.18 -7.46
C GLN A 356 0.23 14.47 -6.69
N LEU A 357 -0.55 15.39 -7.25
CA LEU A 357 -0.97 16.62 -6.58
C LEU A 357 -1.89 16.34 -5.38
N ILE A 358 -2.86 15.43 -5.55
CA ILE A 358 -3.76 14.98 -4.47
C ILE A 358 -2.97 14.32 -3.34
N TRP A 359 -1.97 13.48 -3.67
CA TRP A 359 -1.10 12.87 -2.65
C TRP A 359 -0.17 13.90 -2.00
N PHE A 360 0.36 14.87 -2.74
CA PHE A 360 1.17 15.94 -2.15
C PHE A 360 0.38 16.78 -1.15
N TYR A 361 -0.88 17.12 -1.46
CA TYR A 361 -1.78 17.76 -0.50
C TYR A 361 -1.93 16.94 0.79
N LYS A 362 -2.21 15.64 0.69
CA LYS A 362 -2.29 14.73 1.86
C LYS A 362 -0.97 14.69 2.66
N ILE A 363 0.20 14.75 2.00
CA ILE A 363 1.52 14.78 2.66
C ILE A 363 1.72 16.09 3.44
N VAL A 364 1.41 17.23 2.83
CA VAL A 364 1.51 18.56 3.48
C VAL A 364 0.55 18.66 4.66
N GLU A 365 -0.67 18.13 4.53
CA GLU A 365 -1.65 18.08 5.61
C GLU A 365 -1.12 17.30 6.83
N ILE A 366 -0.53 16.13 6.61
CA ILE A 366 0.10 15.31 7.66
C ILE A 366 1.27 16.06 8.30
N ALA A 367 2.11 16.74 7.51
CA ALA A 367 3.22 17.53 8.03
C ALA A 367 2.75 18.68 8.95
N VAL A 368 1.75 19.44 8.52
CA VAL A 368 1.15 20.56 9.29
C VAL A 368 0.44 20.07 10.55
N LYS A 369 -0.29 18.95 10.48
CA LYS A 369 -0.90 18.30 11.66
C LYS A 369 0.18 17.81 12.64
N GLY A 370 1.28 17.27 12.14
CA GLY A 370 2.43 16.81 12.93
C GLY A 370 3.14 17.93 13.69
N ASP A 371 3.50 19.03 13.01
CA ASP A 371 4.13 20.20 13.64
C ASP A 371 3.26 20.81 14.76
N LYS A 372 1.95 20.98 14.51
CA LYS A 372 1.00 21.44 15.53
C LYS A 372 0.98 20.55 16.78
N ALA A 373 1.10 19.22 16.62
CA ALA A 373 1.17 18.29 17.74
C ALA A 373 2.50 18.43 18.53
N VAL A 374 3.64 18.51 17.83
CA VAL A 374 4.96 18.71 18.46
C VAL A 374 4.99 20.00 19.29
N ARG A 375 4.59 21.13 18.70
CA ARG A 375 4.53 22.43 19.40
C ARG A 375 3.65 22.38 20.64
N LYS A 376 2.47 21.72 20.56
CA LYS A 376 1.57 21.56 21.71
C LYS A 376 2.24 20.80 22.86
N HIS A 377 3.00 19.75 22.58
CA HIS A 377 3.75 19.02 23.61
C HIS A 377 4.87 19.86 24.22
N THR A 378 5.63 20.62 23.42
CA THR A 378 6.70 21.50 23.93
C THR A 378 6.13 22.58 24.87
N THR A 379 5.04 23.26 24.50
CA THR A 379 4.41 24.32 25.32
C THR A 379 3.78 23.78 26.61
N VAL A 380 3.45 22.49 26.69
CA VAL A 380 2.98 21.83 27.91
C VAL A 380 4.16 21.38 28.78
N ALA A 381 5.27 20.95 28.19
CA ALA A 381 6.48 20.55 28.92
C ALA A 381 7.32 21.74 29.47
N SER A 382 6.95 22.97 29.10
CA SER A 382 7.58 24.22 29.57
C SER A 382 6.68 25.01 30.53
N ARG A 383 5.77 24.33 31.24
CA ARG A 383 4.83 24.87 32.23
C ARG A 383 4.78 23.96 33.45
#